data_AF-A0A9D7IFR0-F1
#
_entry.id   AF-A0A9D7IFR0-F1
#
_cell.length_a   1.000
_cell.length_b   1.000
_cell.length_c   1.000
_cell.angle_alpha   90.00
_cell.angle_beta   90.00
_cell.angle_gamma   90.00
#
_symmetry.space_group_name_H-M   'P 1'
#
loop_
_entity.id
_entity.type
_entity.pdbx_description
1 polymer ?
#
loop_
_entity_poly.entity_id
_entity_poly.type
_entity_poly.pdbx_seq_one_letter_code
_entity_poly.pdbx_strand_id
1 'polypeptide(L)'
;MFQYQIGSVDLPRQRSAMLPIVTDKTKVERLSLYNQSVLADHPLLGARLTNTTGKHLQQGPITVFDEGAYAGDSRIENLPGSQHALLSFGIDQMVKVQATHVSQESRIMTGKIYNGVLEITNKRIASQDYVIQNHDKKDREILIEHPVRPGWNLANGLTPIEKTETLYRFSVPVVSGSTKTLTVKQEIIESQTIALIPADIGILEVYSQQGEILSRFAQRWQNLRDEKISDGAWNASFNTRGKIAAITEEQKRIRENMTAGIDKQSEYYTRLLTKLNQQETEIEQIQAEMTRLQADIETQRKALEDYILKLDLQ
;
A
#
# COMPACT_ATOMS: atom_id res chain seq x y z
N MET A 1 -25.58 36.86 -3.57
CA MET A 1 -26.66 37.42 -4.41
C MET A 1 -25.99 38.20 -5.54
N PHE A 2 -26.30 37.89 -6.81
CA PHE A 2 -25.77 38.62 -7.97
C PHE A 2 -26.94 39.29 -8.72
N GLN A 3 -26.67 40.42 -9.36
CA GLN A 3 -27.66 41.22 -10.07
C GLN A 3 -27.19 41.48 -11.50
N TYR A 4 -28.11 41.46 -12.45
CA TYR A 4 -27.86 41.94 -13.81
C TYR A 4 -28.48 43.32 -13.96
N GLN A 5 -27.66 44.30 -14.32
CA GLN A 5 -28.15 45.63 -14.67
C GLN A 5 -28.49 45.64 -16.16
N ILE A 6 -29.76 45.83 -16.47
CA ILE A 6 -30.24 46.06 -17.83
C ILE A 6 -30.28 47.58 -18.03
N GLY A 7 -29.79 48.07 -19.18
CA GLY A 7 -29.88 49.48 -19.54
C GLY A 7 -31.32 49.94 -19.80
N SER A 8 -31.51 51.21 -20.16
CA SER A 8 -32.82 51.75 -20.55
C SER A 8 -33.36 51.03 -21.79
N VAL A 9 -34.65 50.68 -21.78
CA VAL A 9 -35.34 49.96 -22.85
C VAL A 9 -36.60 50.74 -23.23
N ASP A 10 -36.74 51.06 -24.52
CA ASP A 10 -37.94 51.69 -25.08
C ASP A 10 -38.87 50.63 -25.67
N LEU A 11 -40.13 50.59 -25.20
CA LEU A 11 -41.14 49.62 -25.64
C LEU A 11 -42.45 50.33 -26.00
N PRO A 12 -42.93 50.25 -27.26
CA PRO A 12 -44.20 50.85 -27.66
C PRO A 12 -45.41 50.25 -26.92
N ARG A 13 -46.49 51.04 -26.83
CA ARG A 13 -47.74 50.63 -26.20
C ARG A 13 -48.26 49.32 -26.84
N GLN A 14 -48.73 48.39 -25.99
CA GLN A 14 -49.28 47.08 -26.40
C GLN A 14 -48.30 46.16 -27.15
N ARG A 15 -46.99 46.27 -26.86
CA ARG A 15 -45.96 45.35 -27.36
C ARG A 15 -45.23 44.65 -26.21
N SER A 16 -44.56 43.55 -26.54
CA SER A 16 -43.72 42.77 -25.63
C SER A 16 -42.31 42.68 -26.21
N ALA A 17 -41.29 42.69 -25.35
CA ALA A 17 -39.90 42.46 -25.73
C ALA A 17 -39.28 41.36 -24.87
N MET A 18 -38.46 40.51 -25.51
CA MET A 18 -37.58 39.57 -24.83
C MET A 18 -36.19 40.18 -24.81
N LEU A 19 -35.67 40.44 -23.61
CA LEU A 19 -34.38 41.09 -23.43
C LEU A 19 -33.36 40.03 -23.01
N PRO A 20 -32.33 39.76 -23.82
CA PRO A 20 -31.28 38.86 -23.41
C PRO A 20 -30.43 39.53 -22.32
N ILE A 21 -30.21 38.81 -21.22
CA ILE A 21 -29.45 39.31 -20.06
C ILE A 21 -27.94 39.25 -20.32
N VAL A 22 -27.50 38.19 -21.00
CA VAL A 22 -26.10 37.98 -21.40
C VAL A 22 -26.07 37.54 -22.85
N THR A 23 -25.44 38.35 -23.70
CA THR A 23 -25.19 38.04 -25.12
C THR A 23 -23.68 38.00 -25.44
N ASP A 24 -22.86 38.28 -24.44
CA ASP A 24 -21.42 38.33 -24.54
C ASP A 24 -20.86 36.96 -24.90
N LYS A 25 -19.82 36.94 -25.76
CA LYS A 25 -19.16 35.69 -26.13
C LYS A 25 -18.32 35.19 -24.95
N THR A 26 -18.38 33.88 -24.73
CA THR A 26 -17.51 33.15 -23.80
C THR A 26 -16.42 32.43 -24.57
N LYS A 27 -15.25 32.23 -23.96
CA LYS A 27 -14.21 31.37 -24.53
C LYS A 27 -14.59 29.90 -24.30
N VAL A 28 -14.54 29.09 -25.34
CA VAL A 28 -14.82 27.66 -25.29
C VAL A 28 -13.66 26.91 -25.94
N GLU A 29 -13.12 25.93 -25.24
CA GLU A 29 -12.06 25.05 -25.75
C GLU A 29 -12.60 23.61 -25.78
N ARG A 30 -12.62 22.99 -26.96
CA ARG A 30 -13.03 21.58 -27.11
C ARG A 30 -11.97 20.67 -26.50
N LEU A 31 -12.42 19.63 -25.79
CA LEU A 31 -11.56 18.57 -25.25
C LEU A 31 -12.34 17.25 -25.13
N SER A 32 -11.65 16.16 -24.84
CA SER A 32 -12.30 14.92 -24.40
C SER A 32 -11.91 14.64 -22.95
N LEU A 33 -12.89 14.56 -22.06
CA LEU A 33 -12.73 14.40 -20.62
C LEU A 33 -12.72 12.91 -20.27
N TYR A 34 -11.61 12.39 -19.77
CA TYR A 34 -11.50 11.02 -19.32
C TYR A 34 -11.47 10.93 -17.80
N ASN A 35 -12.37 10.14 -17.23
CA ASN A 35 -12.35 9.75 -15.83
C ASN A 35 -12.70 8.27 -15.73
N GLN A 36 -11.76 7.46 -15.26
CA GLN A 36 -11.89 6.00 -15.21
C GLN A 36 -13.10 5.53 -14.38
N SER A 37 -13.47 6.28 -13.33
CA SER A 37 -14.62 5.94 -12.47
C SER A 37 -15.96 6.32 -13.09
N VAL A 38 -15.97 7.18 -14.11
CA VAL A 38 -17.19 7.59 -14.84
C VAL A 38 -17.42 6.68 -16.04
N LEU A 39 -16.40 6.53 -16.90
CA LEU A 39 -16.45 5.66 -18.06
C LEU A 39 -15.05 5.09 -18.33
N ALA A 40 -14.89 3.79 -18.11
CA ALA A 40 -13.56 3.16 -18.05
C ALA A 40 -12.80 3.18 -19.39
N ASP A 41 -13.48 2.97 -20.51
CA ASP A 41 -12.83 2.70 -21.79
C ASP A 41 -12.85 3.88 -22.78
N HIS A 42 -13.64 4.91 -22.51
CA HIS A 42 -13.84 6.05 -23.42
C HIS A 42 -13.94 7.37 -22.64
N PRO A 43 -13.37 8.47 -23.17
CA PRO A 43 -13.65 9.78 -22.63
C PRO A 43 -15.03 10.27 -23.05
N LEU A 44 -15.50 11.29 -22.35
CA LEU A 44 -16.67 12.07 -22.73
C LEU A 44 -16.23 13.22 -23.64
N LEU A 45 -17.00 13.50 -24.69
CA LEU A 45 -16.90 14.76 -25.42
C LEU A 45 -17.18 15.91 -24.45
N GLY A 46 -16.29 16.88 -24.43
CA GLY A 46 -16.38 17.99 -23.49
C GLY A 46 -15.86 19.31 -24.01
N ALA A 47 -16.10 20.33 -23.20
CA ALA A 47 -15.65 21.68 -23.47
C ALA A 47 -15.26 22.36 -22.16
N ARG A 48 -14.12 23.06 -22.17
CA ARG A 48 -13.78 24.03 -21.13
C ARG A 48 -14.39 25.37 -21.51
N LEU A 49 -15.41 25.77 -20.76
CA LEU A 49 -16.04 27.07 -20.86
C LEU A 49 -15.35 28.03 -19.89
N THR A 50 -14.74 29.09 -20.39
CA THR A 50 -14.22 30.19 -19.56
C THR A 50 -15.16 31.39 -19.66
N ASN A 51 -15.65 31.87 -18.52
CA ASN A 51 -16.53 33.00 -18.46
C ASN A 51 -15.75 34.32 -18.63
N THR A 52 -15.66 34.77 -19.88
CA THR A 52 -15.02 36.04 -20.26
C THR A 52 -15.97 37.22 -20.26
N THR A 53 -17.24 37.04 -19.85
CA THR A 53 -18.27 38.08 -19.92
C THR A 53 -18.16 39.12 -18.79
N GLY A 54 -17.43 38.79 -17.72
CA GLY A 54 -17.39 39.58 -16.48
C GLY A 54 -18.67 39.52 -15.65
N LYS A 55 -19.74 38.91 -16.17
CA LYS A 55 -21.03 38.71 -15.50
C LYS A 55 -21.07 37.33 -14.85
N HIS A 56 -21.95 37.15 -13.87
CA HIS A 56 -22.23 35.81 -13.34
C HIS A 56 -23.05 35.03 -14.38
N LEU A 57 -22.73 33.77 -14.68
CA LEU A 57 -23.60 32.90 -15.48
C LEU A 57 -24.35 31.96 -14.53
N GLN A 58 -25.68 31.93 -14.65
CA GLN A 58 -26.50 31.08 -13.78
C GLN A 58 -26.36 29.61 -14.15
N GLN A 59 -26.47 28.74 -13.14
CA GLN A 59 -26.61 27.31 -13.38
C GLN A 59 -27.83 27.00 -14.26
N GLY A 60 -27.73 25.98 -15.09
CA GLY A 60 -28.82 25.59 -15.98
C GLY A 60 -28.43 24.55 -17.02
N PRO A 61 -29.42 24.02 -17.75
CA PRO A 61 -29.15 23.15 -18.89
C PRO A 61 -28.49 23.95 -20.01
N ILE A 62 -27.60 23.29 -20.76
CA ILE A 62 -26.94 23.82 -21.95
C ILE A 62 -27.16 22.83 -23.07
N THR A 63 -27.66 23.31 -24.21
CA THR A 63 -27.63 22.55 -25.46
C THR A 63 -26.36 22.90 -26.22
N VAL A 64 -25.60 21.88 -26.60
CA VAL A 64 -24.32 22.02 -27.29
C VAL A 64 -24.53 21.80 -28.79
N PHE A 65 -24.14 22.79 -29.57
CA PHE A 65 -24.03 22.69 -31.01
C PHE A 65 -22.55 22.67 -31.41
N ASP A 66 -22.18 21.70 -32.23
CA ASP A 66 -20.83 21.49 -32.72
C ASP A 66 -20.85 21.43 -34.25
N GLU A 67 -20.02 22.26 -34.90
CA GLU A 67 -20.00 22.40 -36.37
C GLU A 67 -21.41 22.60 -37.00
N GLY A 68 -22.32 23.26 -36.27
CA GLY A 68 -23.69 23.53 -36.71
C GLY A 68 -24.68 22.38 -36.51
N ALA A 69 -24.23 21.24 -35.98
CA ALA A 69 -25.08 20.10 -35.63
C ALA A 69 -25.33 20.04 -34.12
N TYR A 70 -26.47 19.47 -33.72
CA TYR A 70 -26.71 19.15 -32.32
C TYR A 70 -25.72 18.06 -31.86
N ALA A 71 -24.95 18.36 -30.82
CA ALA A 71 -23.93 17.46 -30.29
C ALA A 71 -24.36 16.77 -28.99
N GLY A 72 -25.28 17.37 -28.24
CA GLY A 72 -25.78 16.84 -26.98
C GLY A 72 -26.24 17.94 -26.04
N ASP A 73 -26.64 17.53 -24.85
CA ASP A 73 -27.00 18.42 -23.75
C ASP A 73 -25.99 18.26 -22.60
N SER A 74 -25.82 19.33 -21.83
CA SER A 74 -25.00 19.39 -20.64
C SER A 74 -25.69 20.23 -19.56
N ARG A 75 -25.05 20.37 -18.41
CA ARG A 75 -25.49 21.27 -17.34
C ARG A 75 -24.30 22.06 -16.84
N ILE A 76 -24.49 23.35 -16.67
CA ILE A 76 -23.52 24.22 -16.03
C ILE A 76 -23.96 24.54 -14.61
N GLU A 77 -22.99 24.69 -13.72
CA GLU A 77 -23.19 25.27 -12.40
C GLU A 77 -23.13 26.80 -12.46
N ASN A 78 -23.27 27.46 -11.32
CA ASN A 78 -23.09 28.90 -11.24
C ASN A 78 -21.62 29.23 -11.57
N LEU A 79 -21.40 30.04 -12.61
CA LEU A 79 -20.06 30.37 -13.08
C LEU A 79 -19.81 31.88 -12.98
N PRO A 80 -19.12 32.33 -11.91
CA PRO A 80 -18.68 33.72 -11.78
C PRO A 80 -17.79 34.19 -12.94
N GLY A 81 -17.65 35.50 -13.08
CA GLY A 81 -16.73 36.10 -14.05
C GLY A 81 -15.31 35.59 -13.87
N SER A 82 -14.60 35.40 -14.99
CA SER A 82 -13.19 34.95 -15.05
C SER A 82 -12.92 33.53 -14.56
N GLN A 83 -13.95 32.77 -14.17
CA GLN A 83 -13.82 31.35 -13.83
C GLN A 83 -14.11 30.46 -15.04
N HIS A 84 -13.72 29.18 -14.94
CA HIS A 84 -14.02 28.17 -15.95
C HIS A 84 -14.81 26.98 -15.38
N ALA A 85 -15.56 26.32 -16.26
CA ALA A 85 -16.25 25.07 -15.98
C ALA A 85 -15.92 24.04 -17.07
N LEU A 86 -15.90 22.77 -16.69
CA LEU A 86 -15.84 21.66 -17.63
C LEU A 86 -17.27 21.17 -17.88
N LEU A 87 -17.63 21.08 -19.16
CA LEU A 87 -18.90 20.56 -19.62
C LEU A 87 -18.64 19.25 -20.35
N SER A 88 -19.45 18.22 -20.07
CA SER A 88 -19.49 16.99 -20.84
C SER A 88 -20.87 16.83 -21.46
N PHE A 89 -20.93 16.41 -22.72
CA PHE A 89 -22.19 16.38 -23.49
C PHE A 89 -22.38 15.12 -24.35
N GLY A 90 -21.44 14.18 -24.33
CA GLY A 90 -21.57 12.92 -25.06
C GLY A 90 -20.38 11.99 -24.81
N ILE A 91 -20.43 10.77 -25.35
CA ILE A 91 -19.29 9.84 -25.32
C ILE A 91 -18.44 10.06 -26.57
N ASP A 92 -17.13 10.21 -26.43
CA ASP A 92 -16.21 10.29 -27.58
C ASP A 92 -15.85 8.88 -28.06
N GLN A 93 -16.69 8.32 -28.93
CA GLN A 93 -16.50 6.96 -29.46
C GLN A 93 -15.24 6.80 -30.31
N MET A 94 -14.65 7.90 -30.79
CA MET A 94 -13.46 7.86 -31.63
C MET A 94 -12.17 7.81 -30.80
N VAL A 95 -12.25 7.96 -29.48
CA VAL A 95 -11.09 7.85 -28.60
C VAL A 95 -11.29 6.70 -27.63
N LYS A 96 -10.30 5.81 -27.55
CA LYS A 96 -10.26 4.75 -26.55
C LYS A 96 -9.16 5.04 -25.54
N VAL A 97 -9.45 4.87 -24.26
CA VAL A 97 -8.46 4.99 -23.19
C VAL A 97 -8.43 3.69 -22.41
N GLN A 98 -7.25 3.13 -22.25
CA GLN A 98 -7.03 1.97 -21.40
C GLN A 98 -6.19 2.43 -20.21
N ALA A 99 -6.81 2.44 -19.03
CA ALA A 99 -6.12 2.63 -17.77
C ALA A 99 -5.46 1.30 -17.37
N THR A 100 -4.20 1.13 -17.74
CA THR A 100 -3.42 -0.10 -17.54
C THR A 100 -2.31 0.08 -16.50
N HIS A 101 -1.77 -1.04 -16.03
CA HIS A 101 -0.54 -1.10 -15.26
C HIS A 101 -0.55 -0.32 -13.93
N VAL A 102 -1.22 -0.87 -12.92
CA VAL A 102 -0.97 -0.49 -11.52
C VAL A 102 0.26 -1.25 -11.04
N SER A 103 1.45 -0.71 -11.30
CA SER A 103 2.66 -1.20 -10.63
C SER A 103 2.80 -0.50 -9.29
N GLN A 104 3.06 -1.27 -8.24
CA GLN A 104 3.49 -0.75 -6.95
C GLN A 104 4.90 -1.27 -6.69
N GLU A 105 5.86 -0.35 -6.75
CA GLU A 105 7.23 -0.63 -6.35
C GLU A 105 7.42 -0.10 -4.93
N SER A 106 7.94 -0.95 -4.05
CA SER A 106 8.39 -0.54 -2.72
C SER A 106 9.91 -0.65 -2.68
N ARG A 107 10.57 0.43 -2.28
CA ARG A 107 12.02 0.44 -2.07
C ARG A 107 12.31 0.94 -0.66
N ILE A 108 13.04 0.14 0.11
CA ILE A 108 13.60 0.58 1.38
C ILE A 108 14.60 1.70 1.10
N MET A 109 14.35 2.88 1.68
CA MET A 109 15.26 4.02 1.58
C MET A 109 16.34 3.95 2.66
N THR A 110 15.92 3.74 3.91
CA THR A 110 16.81 3.72 5.08
C THR A 110 16.26 2.80 6.15
N GLY A 111 17.15 2.16 6.91
CA GLY A 111 16.79 1.38 8.11
C GLY A 111 17.67 1.82 9.27
N LYS A 112 17.08 2.15 10.40
CA LYS A 112 17.78 2.54 11.63
C LYS A 112 17.42 1.59 12.75
N ILE A 113 18.38 1.21 13.56
CA ILE A 113 18.16 0.36 14.72
C ILE A 113 18.61 1.10 15.95
N TYR A 114 17.72 1.25 16.92
CA TYR A 114 17.99 1.87 18.20
C TYR A 114 17.03 1.32 19.26
N ASN A 115 17.47 1.20 20.51
CA ASN A 115 16.62 0.80 21.64
C ASN A 115 15.78 -0.47 21.38
N GLY A 116 16.33 -1.44 20.65
CA GLY A 116 15.64 -2.68 20.28
C GLY A 116 14.43 -2.53 19.35
N VAL A 117 14.35 -1.42 18.61
CA VAL A 117 13.44 -1.26 17.47
C VAL A 117 14.21 -1.07 16.18
N LEU A 118 13.68 -1.63 15.10
CA LEU A 118 14.08 -1.37 13.73
C LEU A 118 13.08 -0.40 13.11
N GLU A 119 13.51 0.82 12.82
CA GLU A 119 12.76 1.81 12.07
C GLU A 119 13.15 1.73 10.60
N ILE A 120 12.18 1.41 9.74
CA ILE A 120 12.36 1.29 8.30
C ILE A 120 11.61 2.42 7.62
N THR A 121 12.30 3.18 6.78
CA THR A 121 11.67 4.15 5.89
C THR A 121 11.57 3.56 4.50
N ASN A 122 10.33 3.38 4.04
CA ASN A 122 10.01 2.84 2.72
C ASN A 122 9.49 3.94 1.82
N LYS A 123 10.01 3.99 0.59
CA LYS A 123 9.40 4.75 -0.49
C LYS A 123 8.56 3.81 -1.33
N ARG A 124 7.26 4.07 -1.36
CA ARG A 124 6.35 3.39 -2.27
C ARG A 124 6.07 4.28 -3.46
N ILE A 125 6.18 3.71 -4.65
CA ILE A 125 5.85 4.36 -5.91
C ILE A 125 4.73 3.57 -6.54
N ALA A 126 3.62 4.25 -6.82
CA ALA A 126 2.52 3.71 -7.59
C ALA A 126 2.54 4.35 -8.98
N SER A 127 2.49 3.53 -10.02
CA SER A 127 2.35 3.99 -11.40
C SER A 127 0.96 3.65 -11.91
N GLN A 128 0.41 4.51 -12.75
CA GLN A 128 -0.81 4.27 -13.52
C GLN A 128 -0.58 4.75 -14.94
N ASP A 129 -0.73 3.87 -15.91
CA ASP A 129 -0.64 4.22 -17.32
C ASP A 129 -2.03 4.46 -17.89
N TYR A 130 -2.13 5.49 -18.74
CA TYR A 130 -3.30 5.78 -19.57
C TYR A 130 -2.86 5.69 -21.03
N VAL A 131 -3.17 4.56 -21.67
CA VAL A 131 -2.91 4.36 -23.09
C VAL A 131 -4.08 4.90 -23.86
N ILE A 132 -3.85 5.97 -24.61
CA ILE A 132 -4.88 6.74 -25.30
C ILE A 132 -4.72 6.51 -26.80
N GLN A 133 -5.77 5.99 -27.43
CA GLN A 133 -5.83 5.70 -28.86
C GLN A 133 -6.84 6.64 -29.50
N ASN A 134 -6.38 7.53 -30.39
CA ASN A 134 -7.24 8.40 -31.17
C ASN A 134 -7.50 7.77 -32.55
N HIS A 135 -8.72 7.31 -32.78
CA HIS A 135 -9.18 6.76 -34.06
C HIS A 135 -9.85 7.81 -34.96
N ASP A 136 -10.00 9.05 -34.50
CA ASP A 136 -10.53 10.13 -35.32
C ASP A 136 -9.47 10.63 -36.33
N LYS A 137 -9.96 11.29 -37.37
CA LYS A 137 -9.19 12.05 -38.37
C LYS A 137 -8.80 13.45 -37.88
N LYS A 138 -9.22 13.83 -36.67
CA LYS A 138 -8.93 15.12 -36.03
C LYS A 138 -8.07 14.88 -34.80
N ASP A 139 -7.17 15.82 -34.54
CA ASP A 139 -6.41 15.84 -33.28
C ASP A 139 -7.36 15.99 -32.08
N ARG A 140 -6.94 15.43 -30.95
CA ARG A 140 -7.72 15.43 -29.72
C ARG A 140 -6.89 15.92 -28.55
N GLU A 141 -7.46 16.86 -27.80
CA GLU A 141 -6.93 17.27 -26.50
C GLU A 141 -7.64 16.44 -25.43
N ILE A 142 -6.94 15.47 -24.84
CA ILE A 142 -7.52 14.57 -23.83
C ILE A 142 -7.20 15.11 -22.45
N LEU A 143 -8.23 15.40 -21.67
CA LEU A 143 -8.09 15.79 -20.27
C LEU A 143 -8.28 14.57 -19.37
N ILE A 144 -7.18 14.06 -18.83
CA ILE A 144 -7.19 12.91 -17.91
C ILE A 144 -7.43 13.40 -16.48
N GLU A 145 -8.53 12.95 -15.85
CA GLU A 145 -8.76 13.10 -14.42
C GLU A 145 -8.20 11.90 -13.65
N HIS A 146 -7.15 12.13 -12.88
CA HIS A 146 -6.51 11.14 -12.05
C HIS A 146 -6.79 11.42 -10.56
N PRO A 147 -7.22 10.43 -9.76
CA PRO A 147 -7.55 10.65 -8.36
C PRO A 147 -6.35 11.11 -7.51
N VAL A 148 -6.59 12.10 -6.65
CA VAL A 148 -5.67 12.47 -5.57
C VAL A 148 -5.72 11.37 -4.52
N ARG A 149 -4.56 10.77 -4.23
CA ARG A 149 -4.43 9.78 -3.16
C ARG A 149 -3.96 10.50 -1.88
N PRO A 150 -4.70 10.39 -0.76
CA PRO A 150 -4.29 11.02 0.50
C PRO A 150 -2.88 10.60 0.93
N GLY A 151 -2.02 11.58 1.24
CA GLY A 151 -0.63 11.34 1.66
C GLY A 151 0.37 11.06 0.53
N TRP A 152 -0.10 10.87 -0.70
CA TRP A 152 0.78 10.65 -1.86
C TRP A 152 1.02 11.95 -2.63
N ASN A 153 2.24 12.10 -3.15
CA ASN A 153 2.66 13.21 -3.98
C ASN A 153 2.91 12.76 -5.42
N LEU A 154 2.77 13.67 -6.40
CA LEU A 154 3.18 13.37 -7.77
C LEU A 154 4.71 13.23 -7.85
N ALA A 155 5.17 12.17 -8.51
CA ALA A 155 6.58 11.88 -8.71
C ALA A 155 7.04 12.31 -10.12
N ASN A 156 8.36 12.21 -10.37
CA ASN A 156 8.98 12.45 -11.69
C ASN A 156 8.71 13.82 -12.33
N GLY A 157 8.38 14.84 -11.52
CA GLY A 157 8.13 16.20 -12.03
C GLY A 157 6.83 16.34 -12.83
N LEU A 158 5.91 15.37 -12.77
CA LEU A 158 4.59 15.50 -13.39
C LEU A 158 3.86 16.72 -12.80
N THR A 159 3.48 17.66 -13.67
CA THR A 159 2.74 18.86 -13.26
C THR A 159 1.34 18.81 -13.89
N PRO A 160 0.28 18.76 -13.08
CA PRO A 160 -1.08 18.82 -13.57
C PRO A 160 -1.38 20.26 -14.03
N ILE A 161 -2.23 20.41 -15.04
CA ILE A 161 -2.68 21.73 -15.47
C ILE A 161 -3.67 22.35 -14.48
N GLU A 162 -4.32 21.50 -13.67
CA GLU A 162 -5.27 21.87 -12.64
C GLU A 162 -5.29 20.78 -11.57
N LYS A 163 -5.41 21.19 -10.29
CA LYS A 163 -5.57 20.30 -9.15
C LYS A 163 -6.83 20.73 -8.38
N THR A 164 -7.76 19.81 -8.19
CA THR A 164 -8.89 19.97 -7.28
C THR A 164 -8.58 19.25 -5.95
N GLU A 165 -9.53 19.27 -5.01
CA GLU A 165 -9.39 18.52 -3.75
C GLU A 165 -9.22 17.01 -3.98
N THR A 166 -9.85 16.46 -5.02
CA THR A 166 -9.95 15.02 -5.26
C THR A 166 -9.29 14.55 -6.56
N LEU A 167 -8.93 15.46 -7.48
CA LEU A 167 -8.44 15.10 -8.82
C LEU A 167 -7.23 15.94 -9.23
N TYR A 168 -6.27 15.27 -9.86
CA TYR A 168 -5.26 15.87 -10.73
C TYR A 168 -5.77 15.83 -12.17
N ARG A 169 -5.60 16.93 -12.92
CA ARG A 169 -5.99 17.02 -14.33
C ARG A 169 -4.76 17.18 -15.22
N PHE A 170 -4.60 16.29 -16.19
CA PHE A 170 -3.49 16.31 -17.15
C PHE A 170 -4.01 16.51 -18.57
N SER A 171 -3.42 17.46 -19.30
CA SER A 171 -3.69 17.70 -20.71
C SER A 171 -2.78 16.84 -21.56
N VAL A 172 -3.36 16.02 -22.42
CA VAL A 172 -2.63 15.11 -23.30
C VAL A 172 -3.08 15.36 -24.75
N PRO A 173 -2.32 16.12 -25.55
CA PRO A 173 -2.58 16.23 -26.98
C PRO A 173 -2.24 14.91 -27.66
N VAL A 174 -3.19 14.36 -28.42
CA VAL A 174 -3.07 13.11 -29.19
C VAL A 174 -3.46 13.37 -30.63
N VAL A 175 -2.50 13.20 -31.53
CA VAL A 175 -2.69 13.48 -32.95
C VAL A 175 -3.65 12.46 -33.57
N SER A 176 -4.35 12.85 -34.62
CA SER A 176 -5.23 12.00 -35.43
C SER A 176 -4.59 10.64 -35.75
N GLY A 177 -5.30 9.54 -35.48
CA GLY A 177 -4.85 8.18 -35.80
C GLY A 177 -3.68 7.64 -34.95
N SER A 178 -3.24 8.36 -33.92
CA SER A 178 -2.08 7.99 -33.10
C SER A 178 -2.44 7.41 -31.73
N THR A 179 -1.45 6.77 -31.11
CA THR A 179 -1.51 6.31 -29.72
C THR A 179 -0.50 7.09 -28.88
N LYS A 180 -0.90 7.52 -27.70
CA LYS A 180 -0.03 8.18 -26.72
C LYS A 180 -0.28 7.63 -25.33
N THR A 181 0.78 7.50 -24.54
CA THR A 181 0.69 7.02 -23.16
C THR A 181 1.02 8.16 -22.20
N LEU A 182 0.14 8.38 -21.22
CA LEU A 182 0.44 9.19 -20.04
C LEU A 182 0.70 8.24 -18.86
N THR A 183 1.89 8.32 -18.28
CA THR A 183 2.24 7.60 -17.06
C THR A 183 2.18 8.54 -15.86
N VAL A 184 1.22 8.32 -14.97
CA VAL A 184 1.10 9.07 -13.71
C VAL A 184 1.77 8.27 -12.61
N LYS A 185 2.87 8.81 -12.05
CA LYS A 185 3.54 8.23 -10.88
C LYS A 185 3.23 9.05 -9.64
N GLN A 186 2.88 8.36 -8.58
CA GLN A 186 2.70 8.91 -7.24
C GLN A 186 3.67 8.24 -6.28
N GLU A 187 4.17 8.99 -5.31
CA GLU A 187 5.05 8.48 -4.26
C GLU A 187 4.57 8.84 -2.85
N ILE A 188 4.83 7.95 -1.91
CA ILE A 188 4.68 8.19 -0.47
C ILE A 188 5.91 7.65 0.25
N ILE A 189 6.29 8.33 1.32
CA ILE A 189 7.33 7.89 2.25
C ILE A 189 6.62 7.44 3.53
N GLU A 190 6.77 6.17 3.86
CA GLU A 190 6.17 5.56 5.06
C GLU A 190 7.31 5.14 6.01
N SER A 191 7.20 5.50 7.29
CA SER A 191 8.08 4.96 8.33
C SER A 191 7.33 3.84 9.07
N GLN A 192 8.01 2.71 9.27
CA GLN A 192 7.51 1.56 9.99
C GLN A 192 8.48 1.22 11.11
N THR A 193 7.98 1.08 12.34
CA THR A 193 8.76 0.63 13.48
C THR A 193 8.44 -0.83 13.78
N ILE A 194 9.47 -1.65 13.90
CA ILE A 194 9.38 -3.08 14.22
C ILE A 194 10.14 -3.30 15.51
N ALA A 195 9.47 -3.77 16.56
CA ALA A 195 10.16 -4.22 17.76
C ALA A 195 11.00 -5.45 17.41
N LEU A 196 12.30 -5.44 17.72
CA LEU A 196 13.21 -6.56 17.49
C LEU A 196 13.10 -7.63 18.58
N ILE A 197 12.52 -7.26 19.72
CA ILE A 197 12.24 -8.14 20.85
C ILE A 197 10.73 -8.16 21.05
N PRO A 198 10.05 -9.33 21.00
CA PRO A 198 10.54 -10.70 20.85
C PRO A 198 10.49 -11.21 19.38
N ALA A 199 10.87 -10.39 18.40
CA ALA A 199 10.63 -10.72 16.99
C ALA A 199 11.30 -12.04 16.58
N ASP A 200 10.56 -12.85 15.81
CA ASP A 200 11.12 -14.04 15.18
C ASP A 200 12.16 -13.62 14.13
N ILE A 201 13.30 -14.32 14.14
CA ILE A 201 14.46 -14.11 13.26
C ILE A 201 14.06 -14.13 11.78
N GLY A 202 13.02 -14.89 11.42
CA GLY A 202 12.53 -14.97 10.04
C GLY A 202 12.06 -13.62 9.47
N ILE A 203 11.58 -12.69 10.32
CA ILE A 203 11.18 -11.35 9.86
C ILE A 203 12.39 -10.54 9.41
N LEU A 204 13.52 -10.66 10.10
CA LEU A 204 14.74 -9.92 9.77
C LEU A 204 15.37 -10.39 8.45
N GLU A 205 15.24 -11.68 8.14
CA GLU A 205 15.73 -12.26 6.90
C GLU A 205 14.98 -11.71 5.68
N VAL A 206 13.66 -11.51 5.78
CA VAL A 206 12.84 -10.91 4.71
C VAL A 206 13.26 -9.47 4.41
N TYR A 207 13.58 -8.68 5.45
CA TYR A 207 14.03 -7.29 5.28
C TYR A 207 15.48 -7.18 4.82
N SER A 208 16.32 -8.18 5.12
CA SER A 208 17.73 -8.23 4.70
C SER A 208 17.93 -8.25 3.18
N GLN A 209 16.97 -8.82 2.45
CA GLN A 209 17.01 -8.94 0.99
C GLN A 209 16.71 -7.61 0.27
N GLN A 210 16.21 -6.60 1.00
CA GLN A 210 15.67 -5.38 0.42
C GLN A 210 16.58 -4.14 0.60
N GLY A 211 17.75 -4.27 1.25
CA GLY A 211 18.70 -3.17 1.40
C GLY A 211 20.04 -3.55 2.06
N GLU A 212 21.13 -2.86 1.69
CA GLU A 212 22.50 -3.19 2.12
C GLU A 212 22.74 -3.00 3.64
N ILE A 213 22.11 -2.01 4.27
CA ILE A 213 22.20 -1.79 5.72
C ILE A 213 21.55 -2.96 6.46
N LEU A 214 20.39 -3.39 5.98
CA LEU A 214 19.63 -4.50 6.54
C LEU A 214 20.31 -5.85 6.31
N SER A 215 21.02 -6.02 5.19
CA SER A 215 21.82 -7.23 4.94
C SER A 215 23.00 -7.35 5.90
N ARG A 216 23.75 -6.25 6.13
CA ARG A 216 24.83 -6.22 7.13
C ARG A 216 24.32 -6.50 8.54
N PHE A 217 23.18 -5.91 8.91
CA PHE A 217 22.54 -6.19 10.19
C PHE A 217 22.10 -7.64 10.30
N ALA A 218 21.41 -8.19 9.30
CA ALA A 218 20.97 -9.58 9.31
C ALA A 218 22.13 -10.58 9.38
N GLN A 219 23.24 -10.32 8.70
CA GLN A 219 24.45 -11.13 8.80
C GLN A 219 25.05 -11.06 10.21
N ARG A 220 25.15 -9.85 10.79
CA ARG A 220 25.61 -9.68 12.17
C ARG A 220 24.68 -10.38 13.16
N TRP A 221 23.38 -10.33 12.92
CA TRP A 221 22.35 -10.97 13.73
C TRP A 221 22.43 -12.50 13.67
N GLN A 222 22.59 -13.08 12.49
CA GLN A 222 22.84 -14.52 12.31
C GLN A 222 24.09 -14.96 13.07
N ASN A 223 25.20 -14.24 12.92
CA ASN A 223 26.43 -14.56 13.65
C ASN A 223 26.26 -14.48 15.17
N LEU A 224 25.52 -13.48 15.67
CA LEU A 224 25.24 -13.33 17.10
C LEU A 224 24.32 -14.43 17.62
N ARG A 225 23.35 -14.87 16.82
CA ARG A 225 22.54 -16.03 17.14
C ARG A 225 23.42 -17.27 17.24
N ASP A 226 24.25 -17.54 16.25
CA ASP A 226 25.10 -18.73 16.24
C ASP A 226 26.11 -18.72 17.40
N GLU A 227 26.61 -17.54 17.79
CA GLU A 227 27.53 -17.37 18.92
C GLU A 227 26.84 -17.45 20.29
N LYS A 228 25.62 -16.89 20.42
CA LYS A 228 24.95 -16.70 21.71
C LYS A 228 23.84 -17.70 21.97
N ILE A 229 23.02 -18.05 20.98
CA ILE A 229 21.98 -19.08 21.07
C ILE A 229 22.49 -20.27 20.27
N SER A 230 23.33 -21.09 20.89
CA SER A 230 23.76 -22.30 20.19
C SER A 230 22.52 -23.19 20.00
N ASP A 231 22.23 -23.56 18.75
CA ASP A 231 21.25 -24.61 18.46
C ASP A 231 21.58 -25.89 19.26
N GLY A 232 22.83 -26.06 19.67
CA GLY A 232 23.29 -27.09 20.59
C GLY A 232 22.57 -27.12 21.95
N ALA A 233 22.35 -25.99 22.63
CA ALA A 233 21.65 -25.97 23.92
C ALA A 233 20.16 -26.29 23.78
N TRP A 234 19.51 -25.75 22.75
CA TRP A 234 18.12 -26.08 22.40
C TRP A 234 17.95 -27.55 22.02
N ASN A 235 18.78 -28.06 21.11
CA ASN A 235 18.78 -29.47 20.71
C ASN A 235 19.11 -30.39 21.88
N ALA A 236 20.07 -30.02 22.74
CA ALA A 236 20.37 -30.77 23.96
C ALA A 236 19.16 -30.81 24.89
N SER A 237 18.48 -29.68 25.13
CA SER A 237 17.29 -29.64 25.98
C SER A 237 16.15 -30.54 25.44
N PHE A 238 15.98 -30.58 24.11
CA PHE A 238 15.00 -31.41 23.44
C PHE A 238 15.35 -32.90 23.56
N ASN A 239 16.59 -33.26 23.28
CA ASN A 239 17.10 -34.63 23.41
C ASN A 239 17.00 -35.15 24.85
N THR A 240 17.37 -34.31 25.82
CA THR A 240 17.33 -34.62 27.25
C THR A 240 15.89 -34.81 27.75
N ARG A 241 14.92 -34.06 27.21
CA ARG A 241 13.48 -34.28 27.48
C ARG A 241 12.99 -35.62 26.93
N GLY A 242 13.49 -36.04 25.76
CA GLY A 242 13.22 -37.36 25.19
C GLY A 242 13.73 -38.52 26.06
N LYS A 243 14.89 -38.36 26.72
CA LYS A 243 15.45 -39.36 27.64
C LYS A 243 14.57 -39.62 28.86
N ILE A 244 14.02 -38.56 29.48
CA ILE A 244 13.08 -38.73 30.62
C ILE A 244 11.88 -39.57 30.21
N ALA A 245 11.29 -39.28 29.05
CA ALA A 245 10.13 -40.02 28.56
C ALA A 245 10.44 -41.51 28.36
N ALA A 246 11.61 -41.82 27.78
CA ALA A 246 12.07 -43.19 27.59
C ALA A 246 12.30 -43.93 28.92
N ILE A 247 12.93 -43.28 29.90
CA ILE A 247 13.19 -43.89 31.22
C ILE A 247 11.87 -44.11 31.97
N THR A 248 10.94 -43.16 31.89
CA THR A 248 9.62 -43.24 32.55
C THR A 248 8.81 -44.42 32.03
N GLU A 249 8.79 -44.64 30.71
CA GLU A 249 8.11 -45.79 30.10
C GLU A 249 8.78 -47.11 30.50
N GLU A 250 10.11 -47.15 30.57
CA GLU A 250 10.84 -48.33 31.01
C GLU A 250 10.57 -48.65 32.49
N GLN A 251 10.50 -47.65 33.37
CA GLN A 251 10.13 -47.83 34.77
C GLN A 251 8.72 -48.42 34.92
N LYS A 252 7.76 -47.96 34.12
CA LYS A 252 6.41 -48.51 34.09
C LYS A 252 6.43 -50.00 33.74
N ARG A 253 7.16 -50.38 32.69
CA ARG A 253 7.35 -51.78 32.28
C ARG A 253 8.00 -52.63 33.38
N ILE A 254 8.99 -52.09 34.09
CA ILE A 254 9.65 -52.78 35.21
C ILE A 254 8.65 -53.00 36.36
N ARG A 255 7.86 -51.99 36.74
CA ARG A 255 6.83 -52.11 37.80
C ARG A 255 5.73 -53.10 37.43
N GLU A 256 5.29 -53.11 36.17
CA GLU A 256 4.33 -54.10 35.66
C GLU A 256 4.89 -55.53 35.77
N ASN A 257 6.13 -55.76 35.32
CA ASN A 257 6.79 -57.06 35.47
C ASN A 257 6.88 -57.49 36.95
N MET A 258 7.23 -56.58 37.86
CA MET A 258 7.30 -56.86 39.30
C MET A 258 5.93 -57.19 39.90
N THR A 259 4.84 -56.64 39.35
CA THR A 259 3.46 -56.89 39.80
C THR A 259 2.91 -58.20 39.24
N ALA A 260 3.43 -58.67 38.09
CA ALA A 260 3.01 -59.90 37.40
C ALA A 260 3.40 -61.23 38.11
N GLY A 261 3.78 -61.18 39.39
CA GLY A 261 3.98 -62.38 40.21
C GLY A 261 5.38 -62.99 40.17
N ILE A 262 6.41 -62.20 39.84
CA ILE A 262 7.81 -62.63 39.94
C ILE A 262 8.15 -62.94 41.41
N ASP A 263 8.83 -64.06 41.64
CA ASP A 263 9.35 -64.39 42.97
C ASP A 263 10.34 -63.32 43.46
N LYS A 264 10.02 -62.76 44.63
CA LYS A 264 10.81 -61.72 45.30
C LYS A 264 12.19 -62.21 45.74
N GLN A 265 12.41 -63.52 45.84
CA GLN A 265 13.73 -64.10 46.15
C GLN A 265 14.57 -64.40 44.90
N SER A 266 14.01 -64.21 43.70
CA SER A 266 14.75 -64.45 42.46
C SER A 266 15.83 -63.40 42.22
N GLU A 267 16.96 -63.84 41.66
CA GLU A 267 18.04 -62.96 41.20
C GLU A 267 17.54 -61.92 40.17
N TYR A 268 16.52 -62.27 39.40
CA TYR A 268 15.86 -61.39 38.45
C TYR A 268 15.13 -60.21 39.13
N TYR A 269 14.42 -60.45 40.24
CA TYR A 269 13.75 -59.39 41.02
C TYR A 269 14.77 -58.39 41.59
N THR A 270 15.87 -58.88 42.16
CA THR A 270 16.97 -58.05 42.64
C THR A 270 17.56 -57.18 41.53
N ARG A 271 17.75 -57.73 40.33
CA ARG A 271 18.25 -56.98 39.18
C ARG A 271 17.29 -55.87 38.73
N LEU A 272 15.98 -56.11 38.75
CA LEU A 272 14.97 -55.09 38.42
C LEU A 272 14.97 -53.96 39.44
N LEU A 273 15.09 -54.26 40.74
CA LEU A 273 15.17 -53.26 41.80
C LEU A 273 16.42 -52.38 41.66
N THR A 274 17.58 -52.98 41.40
CA THR A 274 18.83 -52.25 41.13
C THR A 274 18.69 -51.35 39.92
N LYS A 275 18.08 -51.84 38.83
CA LYS A 275 17.83 -51.06 37.62
C LYS A 275 16.91 -49.87 37.88
N LEU A 276 15.84 -50.06 38.66
CA LEU A 276 14.91 -48.99 39.00
C LEU A 276 15.59 -47.89 39.83
N ASN A 277 16.42 -48.26 40.81
CA ASN A 277 17.21 -47.32 41.60
C ASN A 277 18.22 -46.53 40.73
N GLN A 278 18.90 -47.23 39.81
CA GLN A 278 19.79 -46.58 38.85
C GLN A 278 19.05 -45.58 37.94
N GLN A 279 17.83 -45.92 37.51
CA GLN A 279 16.99 -45.03 36.72
C GLN A 279 16.51 -43.80 37.49
N GLU A 280 16.19 -43.92 38.78
CA GLU A 280 15.88 -42.74 39.62
C GLU A 280 17.09 -41.80 39.69
N THR A 281 18.28 -42.34 39.90
CA THR A 281 19.53 -41.53 39.89
C THR A 281 19.76 -40.86 38.53
N GLU A 282 19.49 -41.56 37.43
CA GLU A 282 19.63 -41.01 36.07
C GLU A 282 18.60 -39.91 35.79
N ILE A 283 17.35 -40.07 36.25
CA ILE A 283 16.30 -39.04 36.15
C ILE A 283 16.73 -37.79 36.90
N GLU A 284 17.24 -37.91 38.13
CA GLU A 284 17.71 -36.77 38.92
C GLU A 284 18.84 -36.01 38.20
N GLN A 285 19.81 -36.74 37.62
CA GLN A 285 20.89 -36.13 36.83
C GLN A 285 20.37 -35.41 35.59
N ILE A 286 19.42 -36.03 34.88
CA ILE A 286 18.80 -35.46 33.69
C ILE A 286 17.97 -34.21 34.02
N GLN A 287 17.26 -34.20 35.15
CA GLN A 287 16.50 -33.04 35.62
C GLN A 287 17.43 -31.88 36.02
N ALA A 288 18.55 -32.17 36.68
CA ALA A 288 19.58 -31.19 36.98
C ALA A 288 20.20 -30.60 35.69
N GLU A 289 20.49 -31.45 34.70
CA GLU A 289 20.99 -31.02 33.38
C GLU A 289 19.96 -30.15 32.65
N MET A 290 18.67 -30.51 32.70
CA MET A 290 17.59 -29.71 32.08
C MET A 290 17.47 -28.33 32.73
N THR A 291 17.55 -28.25 34.05
CA THR A 291 17.52 -26.99 34.79
C THR A 291 18.72 -26.11 34.42
N ARG A 292 19.92 -26.71 34.29
CA ARG A 292 21.12 -26.01 33.84
C ARG A 292 20.96 -25.48 32.42
N LEU A 293 20.51 -26.32 31.48
CA LEU A 293 20.30 -25.94 30.09
C LEU A 293 19.26 -24.81 29.96
N GLN A 294 18.20 -24.84 30.76
CA GLN A 294 17.21 -23.74 30.80
C GLN A 294 17.82 -22.44 31.31
N ALA A 295 18.63 -22.49 32.37
CA ALA A 295 19.33 -21.32 32.89
C ALA A 295 20.35 -20.75 31.87
N ASP A 296 21.04 -21.63 31.15
CA ASP A 296 21.98 -21.24 30.09
C ASP A 296 21.24 -20.55 28.93
N ILE A 297 20.12 -21.13 28.45
CA ILE A 297 19.28 -20.54 27.39
C ILE A 297 18.76 -19.16 27.81
N GLU A 298 18.28 -19.00 29.04
CA GLU A 298 17.77 -17.71 29.53
C GLU A 298 18.89 -16.67 29.67
N THR A 299 20.08 -17.09 30.09
CA THR A 299 21.27 -16.22 30.15
C THR A 299 21.67 -15.75 28.75
N GLN A 300 21.69 -16.66 27.79
CA GLN A 300 21.98 -16.37 26.38
C GLN A 300 20.96 -15.43 25.77
N ARG A 301 19.66 -15.64 26.06
CA ARG A 301 18.58 -14.77 25.63
C ARG A 301 18.74 -13.35 26.19
N LYS A 302 18.99 -13.19 27.49
CA LYS A 302 19.22 -11.88 28.12
C LYS A 302 20.43 -11.16 27.54
N ALA A 303 21.52 -11.88 27.31
CA ALA A 303 22.72 -11.31 26.68
C ALA A 303 22.42 -10.77 25.27
N LEU A 304 21.57 -11.46 24.51
CA LEU A 304 21.11 -11.00 23.20
C LEU A 304 20.21 -9.77 23.32
N GLU A 305 19.22 -9.79 24.22
CA GLU A 305 18.33 -8.64 24.47
C GLU A 305 19.12 -7.38 24.86
N ASP A 306 20.07 -7.50 25.78
CA ASP A 306 20.96 -6.41 26.21
C ASP A 306 21.82 -5.86 25.07
N TYR A 307 22.30 -6.73 24.18
CA TYR A 307 23.07 -6.31 23.02
C TYR A 307 22.20 -5.50 22.04
N ILE A 308 20.98 -5.98 21.77
CA ILE A 308 20.03 -5.33 20.86
C ILE A 308 19.62 -3.96 21.37
N LEU A 309 19.39 -3.83 22.68
CA LEU A 309 19.06 -2.55 23.32
C LEU A 309 20.19 -1.51 23.18
N LYS A 310 21.44 -1.97 23.13
CA LYS A 310 22.63 -1.12 22.99
C LYS A 310 23.05 -0.91 21.54
N LEU A 311 22.39 -1.57 20.59
CA LEU A 311 22.73 -1.48 19.18
C LEU A 311 22.19 -0.17 18.60
N ASP A 312 23.10 0.62 18.03
CA ASP A 312 22.79 1.83 17.27
C ASP A 312 23.41 1.68 15.88
N LEU A 313 22.57 1.49 14.87
CA LEU A 313 22.95 1.35 13.47
C LEU A 313 22.12 2.32 12.64
N GLN A 314 22.80 3.09 11.78
CA GLN A 314 22.20 4.11 10.91
C GLN A 314 22.45 3.83 9.43
#